data_AF-A0A8H6FMD0-F1
#
_entry.id   AF-A0A8H6FMD0-F1
#
_cell.length_a   1.000
_cell.length_b   1.000
_cell.length_c   1.000
_cell.angle_alpha   90.00
_cell.angle_beta   90.00
_cell.angle_gamma   90.00
#
_symmetry.space_group_name_H-M   'P 1'
#
loop_
_entity.id
_entity.type
_entity.pdbx_description
1 polymer ?
#
loop_
_entity_poly.entity_id
_entity_poly.type
_entity_poly.pdbx_seq_one_letter_code
_entity_poly.pdbx_strand_id
1 'polypeptide(L)'
;MTRGLITLTDPSYDPHPWHSVMLFWGVILFGVSVNTVISSWLPKFQGLILILHILGFFAILLPLVIHGPHAQPSQVFRTFINGGNWPNDGLSFFVGLLGNVYAFFGADGAIHLSEEIQNAAVVVPKAIVFSIVLNGLLGFGIALALLFCIGDIDAALHTNTGYLFIEIFNQAV
;
A
#
# COMPACT_ATOMS: atom_id res chain seq x y z
N MET A 1 0.49 -10.22 1.22
CA MET A 1 -0.72 -10.04 0.40
C MET A 1 -0.98 -11.22 -0.53
N THR A 2 0.02 -11.71 -1.27
CA THR A 2 -0.13 -12.87 -2.19
C THR A 2 -0.78 -14.09 -1.55
N ARG A 3 -0.38 -14.47 -0.33
CA ARG A 3 -1.02 -15.56 0.43
C ARG A 3 -2.51 -15.32 0.69
N GLY A 4 -2.89 -14.07 1.02
CA GLY A 4 -4.28 -13.73 1.29
C GLY A 4 -5.18 -13.88 0.05
N LEU A 5 -4.64 -13.56 -1.13
CA LEU A 5 -5.35 -13.79 -2.41
C LEU A 5 -5.57 -15.27 -2.70
N ILE A 6 -4.59 -16.12 -2.38
CA ILE A 6 -4.73 -17.59 -2.51
C ILE A 6 -5.85 -18.08 -1.59
N THR A 7 -5.84 -17.68 -0.31
CA THR A 7 -6.89 -18.03 0.66
C THR A 7 -8.29 -17.55 0.21
N LEU A 8 -8.38 -16.40 -0.45
CA LEU A 8 -9.65 -15.89 -0.98
C LEU A 8 -10.16 -16.72 -2.17
N THR A 9 -9.25 -17.20 -3.02
CA THR A 9 -9.61 -17.85 -4.29
C THR A 9 -9.77 -19.37 -4.15
N ASP A 10 -9.05 -19.98 -3.21
CA ASP A 10 -9.05 -21.42 -2.95
C ASP A 10 -9.45 -21.70 -1.49
N PRO A 11 -10.72 -22.12 -1.25
CA PRO A 11 -11.20 -22.46 0.09
C PRO A 11 -10.51 -23.68 0.72
N SER A 12 -9.82 -24.50 -0.07
CA SER A 12 -9.12 -25.70 0.41
C SER A 12 -7.68 -25.43 0.86
N TYR A 13 -7.19 -24.21 0.62
CA TYR A 13 -5.82 -23.83 0.95
C TYR A 13 -5.65 -23.61 2.47
N ASP A 14 -4.76 -24.40 3.08
CA ASP A 14 -4.42 -24.30 4.50
C ASP A 14 -3.15 -23.42 4.73
N PRO A 15 -3.31 -22.17 5.20
CA PRO A 15 -2.23 -21.20 5.23
C PRO A 15 -1.22 -21.46 6.36
N HIS A 16 -0.04 -21.94 5.99
CA HIS A 16 1.08 -22.10 6.92
C HIS A 16 2.05 -20.90 6.93
N PRO A 17 2.76 -20.62 8.04
CA PRO A 17 3.75 -19.54 8.11
C PRO A 17 4.89 -19.68 7.09
N TRP A 18 5.33 -20.90 6.82
CA TRP A 18 6.44 -21.17 5.90
C TRP A 18 6.11 -20.86 4.44
N HIS A 19 4.83 -20.91 4.03
CA HIS A 19 4.41 -20.47 2.69
C HIS A 19 4.78 -19.01 2.43
N SER A 20 4.58 -18.12 3.43
CA SER A 20 4.95 -16.71 3.33
C SER A 20 6.47 -16.53 3.19
N VAL A 21 7.25 -17.31 3.93
CA VAL A 21 8.72 -17.27 3.89
C VAL A 21 9.24 -17.74 2.53
N MET A 22 8.68 -18.81 1.96
CA MET A 22 9.07 -19.29 0.63
C MET A 22 8.72 -18.30 -0.49
N LEU A 23 7.52 -17.69 -0.43
CA LEU A 23 7.15 -16.63 -1.37
C LEU A 23 8.11 -15.44 -1.27
N PHE A 24 8.49 -15.05 -0.06
CA PHE A 24 9.46 -13.99 0.17
C PHE A 24 10.83 -14.33 -0.42
N TRP A 25 11.34 -15.55 -0.20
CA TRP A 25 12.57 -16.02 -0.83
C TRP A 25 12.48 -16.05 -2.36
N GLY A 26 11.33 -16.42 -2.92
CA GLY A 26 11.08 -16.37 -4.36
C GLY A 26 11.18 -14.96 -4.93
N VAL A 27 10.60 -13.97 -4.26
CA VAL A 27 10.69 -12.55 -4.65
C VAL A 27 12.14 -12.04 -4.55
N ILE A 28 12.87 -12.40 -3.49
CA ILE A 28 14.30 -12.07 -3.35
C ILE A 28 15.10 -12.67 -4.50
N LEU A 29 14.93 -13.96 -4.77
CA LEU A 29 15.67 -14.66 -5.82
C LEU A 29 15.41 -14.04 -7.19
N PHE A 30 14.16 -13.68 -7.47
CA PHE A 30 13.80 -12.95 -8.69
C PHE A 30 14.51 -11.59 -8.74
N GLY A 31 14.47 -10.82 -7.66
CA GLY A 31 15.15 -9.53 -7.58
C GLY A 31 16.65 -9.63 -7.79
N VAL A 32 17.31 -10.60 -7.16
CA VAL A 32 18.76 -10.86 -7.33
C VAL A 32 19.07 -11.26 -8.77
N SER A 33 18.22 -12.09 -9.38
CA SER A 33 18.40 -12.55 -10.76
C SER A 33 18.31 -11.40 -11.75
N VAL A 34 17.31 -10.52 -11.61
CA VAL A 34 17.18 -9.32 -12.47
C VAL A 34 18.36 -8.37 -12.29
N ASN A 35 18.76 -8.09 -11.04
CA ASN A 35 19.88 -7.17 -10.77
C ASN A 35 21.23 -7.71 -11.23
N THR A 36 21.47 -9.02 -11.11
CA THR A 36 22.77 -9.62 -11.47
C THR A 36 22.90 -9.90 -12.96
N VAL A 37 21.81 -10.35 -13.62
CA VAL A 37 21.87 -10.85 -15.01
C VAL A 37 21.39 -9.82 -16.02
N ILE A 38 20.44 -8.94 -15.66
CA ILE A 38 19.71 -8.09 -16.61
C ILE A 38 19.64 -6.62 -16.12
N SER A 39 20.74 -6.11 -15.56
CA SER A 39 20.81 -4.73 -15.04
C SER A 39 20.50 -3.66 -16.10
N SER A 40 20.82 -3.91 -17.37
CA SER A 40 20.54 -2.99 -18.48
C SER A 40 19.05 -2.81 -18.80
N TRP A 41 18.18 -3.70 -18.33
CA TRP A 41 16.72 -3.57 -18.50
C TRP A 41 16.05 -2.88 -17.32
N LEU A 42 16.78 -2.65 -16.23
CA LEU A 42 16.25 -2.05 -15.01
C LEU A 42 15.52 -0.71 -15.27
N PRO A 43 16.03 0.21 -16.12
CA PRO A 43 15.31 1.45 -16.43
C PRO A 43 13.96 1.21 -17.12
N LYS A 44 13.85 0.18 -17.97
CA LYS A 44 12.59 -0.19 -18.63
C LYS A 44 11.59 -0.76 -17.62
N PHE A 45 12.06 -1.61 -16.71
CA PHE A 45 11.23 -2.14 -15.63
C PHE A 45 10.74 -1.04 -14.69
N GLN A 46 11.58 -0.07 -14.34
CA GLN A 46 11.17 1.08 -13.54
C GLN A 46 10.06 1.88 -14.23
N GLY A 47 10.19 2.15 -15.54
CA GLY A 47 9.14 2.80 -16.33
C GLY A 47 7.83 2.01 -16.36
N LEU A 48 7.90 0.69 -16.54
CA LEU A 48 6.72 -0.18 -16.48
C LEU A 48 6.04 -0.15 -15.10
N ILE A 49 6.83 -0.24 -14.03
CA ILE A 49 6.32 -0.19 -12.65
C ILE A 49 5.65 1.16 -12.39
N LEU A 50 6.19 2.27 -12.90
CA LEU A 50 5.56 3.59 -12.78
C LEU A 50 4.19 3.63 -13.47
N ILE A 51 4.08 3.07 -14.68
CA ILE A 51 2.79 2.98 -15.38
C ILE A 51 1.81 2.12 -14.58
N LEU A 52 2.24 0.96 -14.10
CA LEU A 52 1.43 0.08 -13.26
C LEU A 52 1.03 0.74 -11.94
N HIS A 53 1.88 1.58 -11.36
CA HIS A 53 1.59 2.32 -10.14
C HIS A 53 0.47 3.33 -10.35
N ILE A 54 0.53 4.10 -11.44
CA ILE A 54 -0.51 5.07 -11.81
C ILE A 54 -1.82 4.34 -12.15
N LEU A 55 -1.78 3.30 -12.96
CA LEU A 55 -2.98 2.53 -13.31
C LEU A 55 -3.56 1.80 -12.10
N GLY A 56 -2.70 1.23 -11.27
CA GLY A 56 -3.05 0.52 -10.03
C GLY A 56 -3.76 1.43 -9.04
N PHE A 57 -3.34 2.70 -8.94
CA PHE A 57 -4.05 3.70 -8.15
C PHE A 57 -5.53 3.81 -8.56
N PHE A 58 -5.80 3.97 -9.85
CA PHE A 58 -7.18 4.06 -10.35
C PHE A 58 -7.92 2.72 -10.28
N ALA A 59 -7.24 1.61 -10.51
CA ALA A 59 -7.81 0.27 -10.41
C ALA A 59 -8.24 -0.09 -8.99
N ILE A 60 -7.61 0.52 -7.97
CA ILE A 60 -8.02 0.40 -6.56
C ILE A 60 -9.13 1.42 -6.25
N LEU A 61 -8.92 2.69 -6.60
CA LEU A 61 -9.83 3.77 -6.22
C LEU A 61 -11.21 3.64 -6.85
N LEU A 62 -11.30 3.35 -8.15
CA LEU A 62 -12.56 3.38 -8.89
C LEU A 62 -13.55 2.31 -8.43
N PRO A 63 -13.19 1.01 -8.32
CA PRO A 63 -14.14 0.01 -7.84
C PRO A 63 -14.64 0.30 -6.43
N LEU A 64 -13.74 0.75 -5.55
CA LEU A 64 -14.07 1.09 -4.17
C LEU A 64 -15.10 2.22 -4.10
N VAL A 65 -14.89 3.32 -4.84
CA VAL A 65 -15.81 4.47 -4.83
C VAL A 65 -17.09 4.21 -5.62
N ILE A 66 -17.08 3.34 -6.63
CA ILE A 66 -18.27 3.08 -7.45
C ILE A 66 -19.21 2.07 -6.77
N HIS A 67 -18.66 1.01 -6.20
CA HIS A 67 -19.43 -0.13 -5.70
C HIS A 67 -19.45 -0.23 -4.17
N GLY A 68 -18.49 0.39 -3.50
CA GLY A 68 -18.39 0.35 -2.04
C GLY A 68 -19.57 1.01 -1.33
N PRO A 69 -19.83 0.61 -0.07
CA PRO A 69 -20.79 1.31 0.78
C PRO A 69 -20.32 2.76 0.98
N HIS A 70 -21.24 3.71 1.13
CA HIS A 70 -20.87 5.11 1.36
C HIS A 70 -21.32 5.56 2.74
N ALA A 71 -20.37 5.73 3.66
CA ALA A 71 -20.61 6.24 5.00
C ALA A 71 -20.99 7.73 4.97
N GLN A 72 -21.72 8.18 6.00
CA GLN A 72 -21.99 9.61 6.15
C GLN A 72 -20.71 10.36 6.58
N PRO A 73 -20.51 11.62 6.14
CA PRO A 73 -19.35 12.42 6.57
C PRO A 73 -19.22 12.56 8.09
N SER A 74 -20.34 12.53 8.81
CA SER A 74 -20.34 12.55 10.28
C SER A 74 -19.66 11.31 10.87
N GLN A 75 -19.88 10.13 10.28
CA GLN A 75 -19.24 8.89 10.71
C GLN A 75 -17.73 8.92 10.42
N VAL A 76 -17.33 9.46 9.26
CA VAL A 76 -15.91 9.53 8.88
C VAL A 76 -15.12 10.54 9.71
N PHE A 77 -15.67 11.74 9.94
CA PHE A 77 -14.93 12.84 10.56
C PHE A 77 -15.18 13.02 12.06
N ARG A 78 -16.24 12.43 12.63
CA ARG A 78 -16.59 12.60 14.05
C ARG A 78 -16.51 11.33 14.88
N THR A 79 -16.38 10.17 14.24
CA THR A 79 -16.24 8.91 14.96
C THR A 79 -14.77 8.53 15.06
N PHE A 80 -14.34 8.24 16.29
CA PHE A 80 -13.03 7.67 16.56
C PHE A 80 -13.20 6.25 17.10
N ILE A 81 -12.49 5.29 16.52
CA ILE A 81 -12.59 3.86 16.89
C ILE A 81 -11.24 3.41 17.44
N ASN A 82 -11.24 3.03 18.73
CA ASN A 82 -10.07 2.45 19.40
C ASN A 82 -10.20 0.92 19.46
N GLY A 83 -9.99 0.26 18.32
CA GLY A 83 -10.08 -1.20 18.22
C GLY A 83 -8.94 -1.95 18.92
N GLY A 84 -7.87 -1.25 19.32
CA GLY A 84 -6.72 -1.82 20.02
C GLY A 84 -6.87 -1.86 21.55
N ASN A 85 -7.99 -1.39 22.10
CA ASN A 85 -8.21 -1.24 23.54
C ASN A 85 -7.11 -0.42 24.25
N TRP A 86 -6.59 0.61 23.58
CA TRP A 86 -5.59 1.49 24.17
C TRP A 86 -6.19 2.34 25.30
N PRO A 87 -5.44 2.68 26.35
CA PRO A 87 -5.92 3.51 27.47
C PRO A 87 -6.58 4.84 27.10
N ASN A 88 -6.24 5.41 25.94
CA ASN A 88 -6.89 6.61 25.41
C ASN A 88 -6.77 6.67 23.88
N ASP A 89 -7.64 7.46 23.27
CA ASP A 89 -7.71 7.65 21.82
C ASP A 89 -6.45 8.27 21.23
N GLY A 90 -5.76 9.14 22.00
CA GLY A 90 -4.49 9.73 21.57
C GLY A 90 -3.40 8.69 21.34
N LEU A 91 -3.26 7.72 22.24
CA LEU A 91 -2.31 6.62 22.08
C LEU A 91 -2.69 5.73 20.89
N SER A 92 -3.98 5.42 20.72
CA SER A 92 -4.47 4.68 19.54
C SER A 92 -4.12 5.40 18.24
N PHE A 93 -4.25 6.73 18.21
CA PHE A 93 -3.86 7.56 17.07
C PHE A 93 -2.36 7.45 16.76
N PHE A 94 -1.49 7.59 17.77
CA PHE A 94 -0.04 7.48 17.57
C PHE A 94 0.39 6.08 17.12
N VAL A 95 -0.26 5.03 17.61
CA VAL A 95 -0.02 3.66 17.14
C VAL A 95 -0.45 3.51 15.67
N GLY A 96 -1.58 4.10 15.28
CA GLY A 96 -2.03 4.13 13.89
C GLY A 96 -1.07 4.85 12.93
N LEU A 97 -0.28 5.81 13.43
CA LEU A 97 0.71 6.54 12.62
C LEU A 97 1.92 5.70 12.20
N LEU A 98 2.18 4.55 12.85
CA LEU A 98 3.34 3.71 12.54
C LEU A 98 3.38 3.28 11.07
N GLY A 99 2.22 2.97 10.48
CA GLY A 99 2.13 2.58 9.07
C GLY A 99 2.53 3.70 8.10
N ASN A 100 2.29 4.97 8.47
CA ASN A 100 2.56 6.12 7.60
C ASN A 100 4.07 6.38 7.43
N VAL A 101 4.91 5.92 8.36
CA VAL A 101 6.37 6.06 8.24
C VAL A 101 6.90 5.39 6.98
N TYR A 102 6.29 4.26 6.57
CA TYR A 102 6.69 3.54 5.36
C TYR A 102 6.44 4.31 4.07
N ALA A 103 5.55 5.31 4.06
CA ALA A 103 5.29 6.14 2.89
C ALA A 103 6.49 7.05 2.52
N PHE A 104 7.43 7.27 3.44
CA PHE A 104 8.63 8.07 3.22
C PHE A 104 9.86 7.24 2.83
N PHE A 105 9.74 5.91 2.78
CA PHE A 105 10.83 5.05 2.32
C PHE A 105 11.03 5.22 0.81
N GLY A 106 12.28 5.45 0.39
CA GLY A 106 12.68 5.45 -1.02
C GLY A 106 13.34 6.74 -1.52
N ALA A 107 13.24 7.85 -0.78
CA ALA A 107 13.90 9.11 -1.16
C ALA A 107 15.44 8.98 -1.25
N ASP A 108 16.03 8.11 -0.43
CA ASP A 108 17.46 7.84 -0.37
C ASP A 108 18.04 7.29 -1.68
N GLY A 109 17.24 6.50 -2.43
CA GLY A 109 17.67 5.98 -3.73
C GLY A 109 17.98 7.08 -4.75
N ALA A 110 17.21 8.17 -4.74
CA ALA A 110 17.46 9.32 -5.61
C ALA A 110 18.73 10.09 -5.21
N ILE A 111 19.11 10.05 -3.93
CA ILE A 111 20.33 10.68 -3.42
C ILE A 111 21.55 9.90 -3.87
N HIS A 112 21.52 8.57 -3.76
CA HIS A 112 22.60 7.71 -4.24
C HIS A 112 22.83 7.80 -5.75
N LEU A 113 21.78 8.05 -6.53
CA LEU A 113 21.87 8.24 -7.98
C LEU A 113 22.27 9.67 -8.39
N SER A 114 22.53 10.57 -7.43
CA SER A 114 22.83 11.98 -7.73
C SER A 114 24.08 12.17 -8.60
N GLU A 115 25.06 11.27 -8.51
CA GLU A 115 26.28 11.30 -9.35
C GLU A 115 26.00 11.10 -10.84
N GLU A 116 24.89 10.43 -11.18
CA GLU A 116 24.49 10.13 -12.56
C GLU A 116 23.50 11.17 -13.13
N ILE A 117 23.05 12.14 -12.31
CA ILE A 117 22.02 13.11 -12.65
C ILE A 117 22.66 14.46 -13.02
N GLN A 118 22.35 14.96 -14.22
CA GLN A 118 22.74 16.30 -14.63
C GLN A 118 22.07 17.35 -13.74
N ASN A 119 22.84 18.30 -13.19
CA ASN A 119 22.37 19.33 -12.27
C ASN A 119 21.69 18.77 -11.00
N ALA A 120 22.25 17.69 -10.44
CA ALA A 120 21.70 16.99 -9.28
C ALA A 120 21.34 17.90 -8.08
N ALA A 121 22.15 18.93 -7.80
CA ALA A 121 21.90 19.88 -6.70
C ALA A 121 20.53 20.60 -6.77
N VAL A 122 19.94 20.68 -7.97
CA VAL A 122 18.61 21.29 -8.18
C VAL A 122 17.56 20.24 -8.51
N VAL A 123 17.92 19.24 -9.34
CA VAL A 123 16.98 18.24 -9.84
C VAL A 123 16.58 17.25 -8.75
N VAL A 124 17.53 16.73 -7.98
CA VAL A 124 17.27 15.71 -6.95
C VAL A 124 16.35 16.23 -5.85
N PRO A 125 16.61 17.40 -5.23
CA PRO A 125 15.71 17.94 -4.21
C PRO A 125 14.30 18.21 -4.74
N LYS A 126 14.19 18.75 -5.96
CA LYS A 126 12.88 18.99 -6.59
C LYS A 126 12.11 17.70 -6.84
N ALA A 127 12.79 16.66 -7.34
CA ALA A 127 12.18 15.37 -7.60
C ALA A 127 11.69 14.70 -6.31
N ILE A 128 12.47 14.75 -5.23
CA ILE A 128 12.07 14.22 -3.92
C ILE A 128 10.84 14.94 -3.40
N VAL A 129 10.85 16.28 -3.35
CA VAL A 129 9.71 17.07 -2.85
C VAL A 129 8.46 16.84 -3.70
N PHE A 130 8.59 16.86 -5.03
CA PHE A 130 7.47 16.60 -5.93
C PHE A 130 6.88 15.20 -5.73
N SER A 131 7.75 14.18 -5.61
CA SER A 131 7.32 12.81 -5.36
C SER A 131 6.57 12.68 -4.04
N ILE A 132 7.08 13.27 -2.95
CA ILE A 132 6.43 13.24 -1.64
C ILE A 132 5.06 13.93 -1.68
N VAL A 133 4.98 15.13 -2.27
CA VAL A 133 3.72 15.88 -2.35
C VAL A 133 2.69 15.13 -3.21
N LEU A 134 3.10 14.64 -4.39
CA LEU A 134 2.20 13.92 -5.29
C LEU A 134 1.69 12.62 -4.66
N ASN A 135 2.59 11.79 -4.15
CA ASN A 135 2.20 10.53 -3.49
C ASN A 135 1.42 10.78 -2.20
N GLY A 136 1.72 11.85 -1.47
CA GLY A 136 0.96 12.27 -0.30
C GLY A 136 -0.48 12.62 -0.64
N LEU A 137 -0.71 13.38 -1.71
CA LEU A 137 -2.05 13.71 -2.19
C LEU A 137 -2.83 12.48 -2.67
N LEU A 138 -2.17 11.59 -3.42
CA LEU A 138 -2.77 10.33 -3.88
C LEU A 138 -3.12 9.43 -2.70
N GLY A 139 -2.18 9.23 -1.77
CA GLY A 139 -2.38 8.44 -0.56
C GLY A 139 -3.50 8.99 0.33
N PHE A 140 -3.56 10.32 0.48
CA PHE A 140 -4.66 10.98 1.19
C PHE A 140 -6.02 10.75 0.50
N GLY A 141 -6.06 10.80 -0.82
CA GLY A 141 -7.27 10.48 -1.60
C GLY A 141 -7.76 9.04 -1.38
N ILE A 142 -6.85 8.06 -1.42
CA ILE A 142 -7.19 6.66 -1.11
C ILE A 142 -7.62 6.50 0.34
N ALA A 143 -6.96 7.17 1.29
CA ALA A 143 -7.33 7.11 2.70
C ALA A 143 -8.76 7.61 2.93
N LEU A 144 -9.14 8.73 2.31
CA LEU A 144 -10.51 9.23 2.34
C LEU A 144 -11.48 8.22 1.71
N ALA A 145 -11.19 7.73 0.49
CA ALA A 145 -12.04 6.75 -0.17
C ALA A 145 -12.26 5.50 0.68
N LEU A 146 -11.19 4.97 1.30
CA LEU A 146 -11.28 3.84 2.22
C LEU A 146 -12.12 4.15 3.45
N LEU A 147 -11.96 5.31 4.08
CA LEU A 147 -12.77 5.67 5.26
C LEU A 147 -14.26 5.81 4.91
N PHE A 148 -14.59 6.33 3.73
CA PHE A 148 -15.97 6.39 3.25
C PHE A 148 -16.52 5.02 2.86
N CYS A 149 -15.66 4.11 2.40
CA CYS A 149 -16.04 2.81 1.82
C CYS A 149 -15.69 1.59 2.68
N ILE A 150 -15.35 1.78 3.95
CA ILE A 150 -14.79 0.72 4.81
C ILE A 150 -15.77 -0.43 5.09
N GLY A 151 -17.07 -0.18 4.99
CA GLY A 151 -18.11 -1.19 5.24
C GLY A 151 -18.11 -1.68 6.70
N ASP A 152 -18.25 -2.99 6.87
CA ASP A 152 -18.22 -3.67 8.17
C ASP A 152 -16.77 -3.91 8.61
N ILE A 153 -16.33 -3.12 9.59
CA ILE A 153 -14.99 -3.17 10.16
C ILE A 153 -14.75 -4.46 10.94
N ASP A 154 -15.76 -4.98 11.64
CA ASP A 154 -15.62 -6.20 12.45
C ASP A 154 -15.41 -7.42 11.55
N ALA A 155 -16.17 -7.50 10.45
CA ALA A 155 -15.96 -8.52 9.42
C ALA A 155 -14.54 -8.42 8.82
N ALA A 156 -14.06 -7.20 8.57
CA ALA A 156 -12.72 -6.98 8.04
C ALA A 156 -11.60 -7.37 9.02
N LEU A 157 -11.77 -7.14 10.32
CA LEU A 157 -10.81 -7.51 11.36
C LEU A 157 -10.74 -9.02 11.59
N HIS A 158 -11.83 -9.74 11.35
CA HIS A 158 -11.93 -11.19 11.52
C HIS A 158 -11.81 -11.99 10.22
N THR A 159 -11.39 -11.37 9.12
CA THR A 159 -11.21 -12.03 7.83
C THR A 159 -10.15 -13.14 7.87
N ASN A 160 -10.45 -14.28 7.25
CA ASN A 160 -9.53 -15.41 7.10
C ASN A 160 -8.32 -15.07 6.20
N THR A 161 -8.42 -14.01 5.40
CA THR A 161 -7.32 -13.56 4.53
C THR A 161 -6.14 -12.98 5.32
N GLY A 162 -6.38 -12.51 6.54
CA GLY A 162 -5.41 -11.80 7.38
C GLY A 162 -5.00 -10.42 6.85
N TYR A 163 -5.70 -9.90 5.84
CA TYR A 163 -5.45 -8.57 5.25
C TYR A 163 -6.76 -7.80 5.15
N LEU A 164 -6.94 -6.83 6.05
CA LEU A 164 -8.14 -5.98 6.15
C LEU A 164 -8.60 -5.41 4.81
N PHE A 165 -7.65 -4.90 4.03
CA PHE A 165 -7.90 -4.30 2.73
C PHE A 165 -8.53 -5.26 1.72
N ILE A 166 -8.17 -6.55 1.74
CA ILE A 166 -8.74 -7.54 0.81
C ILE A 166 -10.23 -7.74 1.12
N GLU A 167 -10.59 -7.82 2.41
CA GLU A 167 -11.99 -7.95 2.83
C GLU A 167 -12.80 -6.70 2.51
N ILE A 168 -12.26 -5.50 2.74
CA ILE A 168 -12.95 -4.24 2.41
C ILE A 168 -13.28 -4.19 0.90
N PHE A 169 -12.35 -4.62 0.04
CA PHE A 169 -12.61 -4.73 -1.40
C PHE A 169 -13.65 -5.79 -1.74
N ASN A 170 -13.65 -6.92 -1.04
CA ASN A 170 -14.64 -7.98 -1.21
C ASN A 170 -16.05 -7.54 -0.80
N GLN A 171 -16.17 -6.72 0.26
CA GLN A 171 -17.43 -6.12 0.69
C GLN A 171 -17.95 -5.05 -0.27
N ALA A 172 -17.06 -4.46 -1.07
CA ALA A 172 -17.41 -3.43 -2.04
C ALA A 172 -17.95 -3.99 -3.37
N VAL A 173 -17.85 -5.29 -3.64
CA VAL A 173 -18.23 -5.91 -4.93
C VAL A 173 -19.37 -6.91 -4.77
#